data_AF-A0A150JU03-F1
#
_entry.id   AF-A0A150JU03-F1
#
_cell.length_a   1.000
_cell.length_b   1.000
_cell.length_c   1.000
_cell.angle_alpha   90.00
_cell.angle_beta   90.00
_cell.angle_gamma   90.00
#
_symmetry.space_group_name_H-M   'P 1'
#
loop_
_entity.id
_entity.type
_entity.pdbx_description
1 polymer ?
#
loop_
_entity_poly.entity_id
_entity_poly.type
_entity_poly.pdbx_seq_one_letter_code
_entity_poly.pdbx_strand_id
1 'polypeptide(L)'
;MLEELVELLHILENVNSNVDILTREDFNEQYVNLKDFQVLIKELEEVINDFEKVDPNDGNKVEQYLLEFHRILTTFEWHFSELSDINTKILKKYKDKIEGHTKEI
;
A
#
# COMPACT_ATOMS: atom_id res chain seq x y z
N MET A 1 11.26 -1.98 -3.36
CA MET A 1 9.79 -1.74 -3.31
C MET A 1 9.37 -0.82 -2.17
N LEU A 2 9.77 -1.07 -0.92
CA LEU A 2 9.41 -0.20 0.21
C LEU A 2 9.87 1.25 0.01
N GLU A 3 11.11 1.44 -0.46
CA GLU A 3 11.71 2.76 -0.69
C GLU A 3 10.91 3.57 -1.73
N GLU A 4 10.45 2.92 -2.80
CA GLU A 4 9.66 3.50 -3.87
C GLU A 4 8.25 3.89 -3.38
N LEU A 5 7.66 3.12 -2.44
CA LEU A 5 6.39 3.49 -1.81
C LEU A 5 6.55 4.67 -0.83
N VAL A 6 7.67 4.75 -0.11
CA VAL A 6 8.01 5.92 0.72
C VAL A 6 8.19 7.17 -0.16
N GLU A 7 8.91 7.03 -1.29
CA GLU A 7 9.07 8.13 -2.24
C GLU A 7 7.74 8.57 -2.85
N LEU A 8 6.86 7.63 -3.20
CA LEU A 8 5.50 7.93 -3.64
C LEU A 8 4.73 8.74 -2.58
N LEU A 9 4.77 8.34 -1.30
CA LEU A 9 4.12 9.10 -0.22
C LEU A 9 4.66 10.52 -0.10
N HIS A 10 5.99 10.71 -0.17
CA HIS A 10 6.58 12.06 -0.17
C HIS A 10 6.08 12.91 -1.36
N ILE A 11 5.95 12.32 -2.55
CA ILE A 11 5.40 13.01 -3.72
C ILE A 11 3.94 13.41 -3.45
N LEU A 12 3.12 12.50 -2.92
CA LEU A 12 1.72 12.77 -2.60
C LEU A 12 1.56 13.84 -1.52
N GLU A 13 2.40 13.84 -0.50
CA GLU A 13 2.43 14.86 0.56
C GLU A 13 2.76 16.26 -0.02
N ASN A 14 3.77 16.33 -0.90
CA ASN A 14 4.14 17.56 -1.61
C ASN A 14 3.03 18.07 -2.55
N VAL A 15 2.31 17.17 -3.23
CA VAL A 15 1.18 17.59 -4.06
C VAL A 15 0.02 18.06 -3.17
N ASN A 16 -0.25 17.35 -2.07
CA ASN A 16 -1.30 17.71 -1.12
C ASN A 16 -1.09 19.09 -0.51
N SER A 17 0.14 19.55 -0.30
CA SER A 17 0.40 20.91 0.19
C SER A 17 -0.15 22.03 -0.71
N ASN A 18 -0.53 21.71 -1.95
CA ASN A 18 -1.15 22.67 -2.89
C ASN A 18 -2.69 22.65 -2.85
N VAL A 19 -3.31 21.61 -2.27
CA VAL A 19 -4.77 21.41 -2.25
C VAL A 19 -5.35 21.28 -0.83
N ASP A 20 -4.51 21.03 0.17
CA ASP A 20 -4.80 21.01 1.60
C ASP A 20 -6.05 20.19 1.97
N ILE A 21 -6.16 18.97 1.42
CA ILE A 21 -7.31 18.08 1.69
C ILE A 21 -7.00 17.01 2.71
N LEU A 22 -5.77 16.50 2.74
CA LEU A 22 -5.32 15.52 3.72
C LEU A 22 -4.47 16.20 4.77
N THR A 23 -4.63 15.75 6.01
CA THR A 23 -3.85 16.20 7.15
C THR A 23 -2.51 15.48 7.20
N ARG A 24 -1.58 16.02 8.00
CA ARG A 24 -0.33 15.32 8.32
C ARG A 24 -0.59 13.97 9.02
N GLU A 25 -1.69 13.83 9.74
CA GLU A 25 -2.07 12.59 10.41
C GLU A 25 -2.41 11.51 9.39
N ASP A 26 -3.16 11.83 8.34
CA ASP A 26 -3.46 10.90 7.23
C ASP A 26 -2.17 10.34 6.59
N PHE A 27 -1.13 11.17 6.42
CA PHE A 27 0.17 10.72 5.91
C PHE A 27 0.96 9.91 6.94
N ASN A 28 0.95 10.32 8.22
CA ASN A 28 1.60 9.55 9.28
C ASN A 28 1.04 8.13 9.39
N GLU A 29 -0.28 7.96 9.25
CA GLU A 29 -0.91 6.64 9.19
C GLU A 29 -0.35 5.79 8.06
N GLN A 30 -0.14 6.36 6.87
CA GLN A 30 0.45 5.61 5.77
C GLN A 30 1.93 5.26 5.99
N TYR A 31 2.72 6.14 6.61
CA TYR A 31 4.09 5.79 6.99
C TYR A 31 4.12 4.67 8.04
N VAL A 32 3.10 4.57 8.91
CA VAL A 32 2.93 3.41 9.80
C VAL A 32 2.55 2.17 8.99
N ASN A 33 1.58 2.26 8.09
CA ASN A 33 1.20 1.17 7.20
C ASN A 33 2.38 0.63 6.37
N LEU A 34 3.32 1.49 5.96
CA LEU A 34 4.53 1.05 5.26
C LEU A 34 5.51 0.27 6.16
N LYS A 35 5.53 0.53 7.47
CA LYS A 35 6.29 -0.31 8.41
C LYS A 35 5.66 -1.69 8.54
N ASP A 36 4.33 -1.75 8.59
CA ASP A 36 3.60 -3.02 8.63
C ASP A 36 3.81 -3.80 7.32
N PHE A 37 3.81 -3.11 6.17
CA PHE A 37 4.18 -3.68 4.87
C PHE A 37 5.59 -4.26 4.86
N GLN A 38 6.56 -3.59 5.51
CA GLN A 38 7.93 -4.11 5.65
C GLN A 38 7.97 -5.41 6.47
N VAL A 39 7.18 -5.50 7.53
CA VAL A 39 7.06 -6.73 8.33
C VAL A 39 6.45 -7.84 7.49
N LEU A 40 5.40 -7.53 6.72
CA LEU A 40 4.73 -8.47 5.83
C LEU A 40 5.65 -9.04 4.74
N ILE A 41 6.59 -8.26 4.21
CA ILE A 41 7.63 -8.78 3.29
C ILE A 41 8.47 -9.86 3.96
N LYS A 42 8.92 -9.63 5.19
CA LYS A 42 9.74 -10.61 5.93
C LYS A 42 8.93 -11.86 6.25
N GLU A 43 7.67 -11.68 6.62
CA GLU A 43 6.74 -12.80 6.85
C GLU A 43 6.57 -13.65 5.58
N LEU A 44 6.43 -13.01 4.41
CA LEU A 44 6.39 -13.74 3.14
C LEU A 44 7.68 -14.52 2.87
N GLU A 45 8.84 -13.90 3.08
CA GLU A 45 10.14 -14.55 2.92
C GLU A 45 10.26 -15.79 3.82
N GLU A 46 9.84 -15.68 5.08
CA GLU A 46 9.82 -16.79 6.03
C GLU A 46 8.90 -17.92 5.58
N VAL A 47 7.66 -17.60 5.19
CA VAL A 47 6.68 -18.61 4.72
C VAL A 47 7.15 -19.30 3.44
N ILE A 48 7.78 -18.59 2.51
CA ILE A 48 8.38 -19.19 1.31
C ILE A 48 9.51 -20.15 1.70
N ASN A 49 10.45 -19.70 2.53
CA ASN A 49 11.59 -20.52 2.96
C ASN A 49 11.15 -21.79 3.70
N ASP A 50 10.04 -21.73 4.43
CA ASP A 50 9.50 -22.90 5.11
C ASP A 50 8.72 -23.82 4.16
N PHE A 51 8.01 -23.27 3.18
CA PHE A 51 7.34 -24.04 2.15
C PHE A 51 8.33 -24.84 1.27
N GLU A 52 9.52 -24.31 0.99
CA GLU A 52 10.56 -25.03 0.23
C GLU A 52 10.99 -26.36 0.87
N LYS A 53 10.72 -26.54 2.16
CA LYS A 53 11.03 -27.76 2.93
C LYS A 53 9.85 -28.74 2.99
N VAL A 54 8.70 -28.39 2.42
CA VAL A 54 7.47 -29.21 2.44
C VAL A 54 7.51 -30.25 1.32
N ASP A 55 7.09 -31.48 1.63
CA ASP A 55 6.85 -32.50 0.60
C ASP A 55 5.64 -32.10 -0.24
N PRO A 56 5.78 -31.92 -1.57
CA PRO A 56 4.66 -31.56 -2.44
C PRO A 56 3.51 -32.57 -2.46
N ASN A 57 3.74 -33.80 -1.98
CA ASN A 57 2.71 -34.83 -1.87
C ASN A 57 1.97 -34.81 -0.53
N ASP A 58 2.42 -34.01 0.45
CA ASP A 58 1.71 -33.77 1.70
C ASP A 58 0.63 -32.71 1.47
N GLY A 59 -0.52 -33.16 0.95
CA GLY A 59 -1.63 -32.28 0.57
C GLY A 59 -2.12 -31.37 1.69
N ASN A 60 -2.08 -31.84 2.96
CA ASN A 60 -2.50 -31.04 4.11
C ASN A 60 -1.54 -29.87 4.37
N LYS A 61 -0.23 -30.13 4.32
CA LYS A 61 0.76 -29.06 4.47
C LYS A 61 0.69 -28.08 3.30
N VAL A 62 0.59 -28.59 2.07
CA VAL A 62 0.47 -27.74 0.89
C VAL A 62 -0.75 -26.82 1.01
N GLU A 63 -1.92 -27.36 1.39
CA GLU A 63 -3.12 -26.55 1.62
C GLU A 63 -2.91 -25.45 2.67
N GLN A 64 -2.28 -25.79 3.80
CA GLN A 64 -1.99 -24.82 4.86
C GLN A 64 -1.14 -23.64 4.34
N TYR A 65 -0.04 -23.92 3.62
CA TYR A 65 0.81 -22.86 3.09
C TYR A 65 0.12 -22.04 2.00
N LEU A 66 -0.73 -22.65 1.17
CA LEU A 66 -1.53 -21.91 0.18
C LEU A 66 -2.49 -20.92 0.84
N LEU A 67 -3.09 -21.28 1.98
CA LEU A 67 -3.91 -20.36 2.77
C LEU A 67 -3.08 -19.21 3.37
N GLU A 68 -1.87 -19.49 3.87
CA GLU A 68 -0.97 -18.45 4.38
C GLU A 68 -0.52 -17.49 3.27
N PHE A 69 -0.14 -18.01 2.10
CA PHE A 69 0.17 -17.17 0.94
C PHE A 69 -1.03 -16.29 0.56
N HIS A 70 -2.23 -16.85 0.53
CA HIS A 70 -3.44 -16.08 0.23
C HIS A 70 -3.68 -14.95 1.25
N ARG A 71 -3.51 -15.22 2.55
CA ARG A 71 -3.61 -14.20 3.61
C ARG A 71 -2.63 -13.06 3.39
N ILE A 72 -1.36 -13.39 3.14
CA ILE A 72 -0.30 -12.41 2.93
C ILE A 72 -0.58 -11.56 1.68
N LEU A 73 -0.94 -12.20 0.56
CA LEU A 73 -1.26 -11.50 -0.69
C LEU A 73 -2.44 -10.54 -0.52
N THR A 74 -3.50 -10.97 0.16
CA THR A 74 -4.68 -10.11 0.44
C THR A 74 -4.30 -8.93 1.34
N THR A 75 -3.35 -9.12 2.26
CA THR A 75 -2.86 -8.04 3.13
C THR A 75 -2.00 -7.04 2.34
N PHE A 76 -1.19 -7.52 1.38
CA PHE A 76 -0.49 -6.64 0.44
C PHE A 76 -1.46 -5.81 -0.40
N GLU A 77 -2.51 -6.42 -0.94
CA GLU A 77 -3.56 -5.73 -1.69
C GLU A 77 -4.19 -4.61 -0.85
N TRP A 78 -4.46 -4.87 0.43
CA TRP A 78 -4.99 -3.86 1.34
C TRP A 78 -4.05 -2.65 1.48
N HIS A 79 -2.75 -2.87 1.71
CA HIS A 79 -1.77 -1.77 1.79
C HIS A 79 -1.72 -0.93 0.51
N PHE A 80 -1.78 -1.56 -0.67
CA PHE A 80 -1.82 -0.83 -1.93
C PHE A 80 -3.13 -0.04 -2.12
N SER A 81 -4.24 -0.57 -1.63
CA SER A 81 -5.54 0.10 -1.69
C SER A 81 -5.56 1.40 -0.87
N GLU A 82 -4.93 1.41 0.32
CA GLU A 82 -4.82 2.60 1.17
C GLU A 82 -4.03 3.74 0.49
N LEU A 83 -2.90 3.40 -0.14
CA LEU A 83 -2.11 4.38 -0.91
C LEU A 83 -2.89 4.90 -2.13
N SER A 84 -3.61 4.00 -2.82
CA SER A 84 -4.46 4.36 -3.96
C SER A 84 -5.58 5.31 -3.57
N ASP A 85 -6.17 5.14 -2.39
CA ASP A 85 -7.23 5.99 -1.86
C ASP A 85 -6.74 7.42 -1.61
N ILE A 86 -5.56 7.58 -0.99
CA ILE A 86 -4.94 8.90 -0.80
C ILE A 86 -4.64 9.58 -2.13
N ASN A 87 -4.04 8.85 -3.06
CA ASN A 87 -3.77 9.37 -4.40
C ASN A 87 -5.07 9.83 -5.09
N THR A 88 -6.14 9.03 -5.00
CA THR A 88 -7.44 9.36 -5.60
C THR A 88 -8.10 10.58 -4.95
N LYS A 89 -8.00 10.73 -3.62
CA LYS A 89 -8.49 11.92 -2.90
C LYS A 89 -7.77 13.19 -3.37
N ILE A 90 -6.44 13.14 -3.47
CA ILE A 90 -5.61 14.25 -3.97
C ILE A 90 -5.97 14.57 -5.43
N LEU A 91 -6.05 13.56 -6.29
CA LEU A 91 -6.38 13.72 -7.72
C LEU A 91 -7.71 14.44 -7.93
N LYS A 92 -8.77 14.02 -7.21
CA LYS A 92 -10.09 14.63 -7.33
C LYS A 92 -10.04 16.13 -7.02
N LYS A 93 -9.37 16.52 -5.93
CA LYS A 93 -9.26 17.95 -5.56
C LYS A 93 -8.34 18.75 -6.46
N TYR A 94 -7.26 18.14 -6.92
CA TYR A 94 -6.35 18.82 -7.83
C TYR A 94 -7.04 19.16 -9.16
N LYS A 95 -7.88 18.25 -9.67
CA LYS A 95 -8.74 18.51 -10.84
C LYS A 95 -9.77 19.61 -10.57
N ASP A 96 -10.50 19.55 -9.45
CA ASP A 96 -11.47 20.60 -9.08
C ASP A 96 -10.83 22.00 -9.07
N LYS A 97 -9.60 22.11 -8.53
CA LYS A 97 -8.85 23.37 -8.48
C LYS A 97 -8.53 23.91 -9.88
N ILE A 98 -8.01 23.06 -10.77
CA ILE A 98 -7.65 23.47 -12.15
C ILE A 98 -8.91 23.86 -12.95
N GLU A 99 -9.98 23.07 -12.85
CA GLU A 99 -11.22 23.33 -13.59
C GLU A 99 -11.95 24.57 -13.06
N GLY A 100 -11.90 24.82 -11.75
CA GLY A 100 -12.40 26.04 -11.12
C GLY A 100 -11.69 27.30 -11.62
N HIS A 101 -10.37 27.26 -11.78
CA HIS A 101 -9.59 28.39 -12.32
C HIS A 101 -9.83 28.64 -13.82
N THR A 102 -10.31 27.65 -14.57
CA THR A 102 -10.58 27.81 -16.02
C THR A 102 -11.91 28.55 -16.29
N LYS A 103 -12.82 28.65 -15.30
CA LYS A 103 -14.14 29.29 -15.46
C LYS A 103 -14.17 30.79 -15.11
N GLU A 104 -13.08 31.35 -14.58
CA GLU A 104 -12.98 32.75 -14.17
C GLU A 104 -12.27 33.66 -15.20
N ILE A 105 -12.19 33.25 -16.48
CA ILE A 105 -11.57 34.03 -17.57
C ILE A 105 -12.60 34.41 -18.62
#